data_AF-A0A8X6LK00-F1
#
_entry.id   AF-A0A8X6LK00-F1
#
_cell.length_a   1.000
_cell.length_b   1.000
_cell.length_c   1.000
_cell.angle_alpha   90.00
_cell.angle_beta   90.00
_cell.angle_gamma   90.00
#
_symmetry.space_group_name_H-M   'P 1'
#
loop_
_entity.id
_entity.type
_entity.pdbx_description
1 polymer ?
#
loop_
_entity_poly.entity_id
_entity_poly.type
_entity_poly.pdbx_seq_one_letter_code
_entity_poly.pdbx_strand_id
1 'polypeptide(L)'
;MDENMTPNSGGTIQNFVTQSKQTRVLLSTAFVYIRDGCVEYKKCKAILDSASQASFITNNCANLLGLKRNKINIPVGGLNGATATVGQQVNTVLSSKNNEFVMDIEFLIVPKITDLTPSQQIDVTNIQLPKGITLADPQYFEPSKIDILLGAKTFFEILKQNQIRISEEILLQNTYFGYLVTGSVQSSSKKLVVIYLLKTLA
;
A
#
# COMPACT_ATOMS: atom_id res chain seq x y z
N MET A 1 -38.35 -10.84 -65.07
CA MET A 1 -37.14 -10.45 -65.78
C MET A 1 -37.19 -8.92 -65.79
N ASP A 2 -36.54 -8.16 -64.91
CA ASP A 2 -35.31 -8.35 -64.09
C ASP A 2 -35.45 -7.50 -62.81
N GLU A 3 -35.22 -8.02 -61.59
CA GLU A 3 -33.97 -8.06 -60.78
C GLU A 3 -33.33 -6.70 -60.37
N ASN A 4 -33.43 -6.45 -59.05
CA ASN A 4 -32.44 -5.90 -58.10
C ASN A 4 -31.57 -4.67 -58.44
N MET A 5 -31.73 -3.63 -57.61
CA MET A 5 -30.63 -2.75 -57.21
C MET A 5 -30.77 -2.37 -55.73
N THR A 6 -29.95 -2.99 -54.88
CA THR A 6 -29.72 -2.58 -53.48
C THR A 6 -28.67 -1.46 -53.44
N PRO A 7 -28.79 -0.44 -52.57
CA PRO A 7 -27.69 0.48 -52.33
C PRO A 7 -26.71 -0.12 -51.32
N ASN A 8 -25.54 -0.49 -51.82
CA ASN A 8 -24.37 -0.78 -51.02
C ASN A 8 -23.75 0.55 -50.53
N SER A 9 -23.85 0.84 -49.23
CA SER A 9 -22.99 1.83 -48.58
C SER A 9 -22.35 1.18 -47.37
N GLY A 10 -21.22 0.52 -47.61
CA GLY A 10 -20.35 -0.04 -46.59
C GLY A 10 -19.74 1.08 -45.73
N GLY A 11 -20.48 1.51 -44.72
CA GLY A 11 -19.92 2.27 -43.60
C GLY A 11 -18.96 1.36 -42.85
N THR A 12 -17.67 1.65 -42.92
CA THR A 12 -16.67 1.03 -42.04
C THR A 12 -17.06 1.38 -40.60
N ILE A 13 -17.60 0.43 -39.85
CA ILE A 13 -17.70 0.55 -38.40
C ILE A 13 -16.27 0.51 -37.88
N GLN A 14 -15.65 1.68 -37.74
CA GLN A 14 -14.48 1.79 -36.90
C GLN A 14 -14.97 1.54 -35.48
N ASN A 15 -14.73 0.32 -34.99
CA ASN A 15 -14.77 0.04 -33.57
C ASN A 15 -13.72 0.95 -32.91
N PHE A 16 -14.11 2.14 -32.50
CA PHE A 16 -13.39 2.87 -31.47
C PHE A 16 -13.54 2.02 -30.21
N VAL A 17 -12.66 1.04 -30.04
CA VAL A 17 -12.34 0.54 -28.71
C VAL A 17 -11.73 1.74 -28.01
N THR A 18 -12.56 2.52 -27.31
CA THR A 18 -12.07 3.34 -26.22
C THR A 18 -11.39 2.36 -25.28
N GLN A 19 -10.07 2.22 -25.39
CA GLN A 19 -9.26 1.71 -24.29
C GLN A 19 -9.65 2.59 -23.12
N SER A 20 -10.48 2.09 -22.20
CA SER A 20 -10.76 2.82 -20.98
C SER A 20 -9.38 3.06 -20.37
N LYS A 21 -8.91 4.31 -20.30
CA LYS A 21 -7.66 4.63 -19.61
C LYS A 21 -7.86 4.18 -18.16
N GLN A 22 -7.22 3.10 -17.77
CA GLN A 22 -7.44 2.54 -16.44
C GLN A 22 -6.45 3.19 -15.50
N THR A 23 -6.91 3.62 -14.32
CA THR A 23 -6.05 4.25 -13.32
C THR A 23 -5.59 3.21 -12.31
N ARG A 24 -4.29 3.19 -12.02
CA ARG A 24 -3.71 2.45 -10.90
C ARG A 24 -3.36 3.42 -9.80
N VAL A 25 -3.76 3.11 -8.57
CA VAL A 25 -3.46 3.93 -7.40
C VAL A 25 -2.08 3.55 -6.85
N LEU A 26 -1.26 4.55 -6.58
CA LEU A 26 -0.01 4.41 -5.83
C LEU A 26 -0.32 4.39 -4.35
N LEU A 27 0.10 3.33 -3.67
CA LEU A 27 -0.19 3.14 -2.26
C LEU A 27 0.92 3.72 -1.41
N SER A 28 0.50 4.38 -0.33
CA SER A 28 1.39 4.91 0.70
C SER A 28 2.14 3.76 1.37
N THR A 29 3.37 3.52 0.91
CA THR A 29 4.28 2.50 1.42
C THR A 29 5.55 3.17 1.93
N ALA A 30 6.14 2.58 2.97
CA ALA A 30 7.36 3.09 3.59
C ALA A 30 8.24 1.95 4.10
N PHE A 31 9.56 2.15 4.09
CA PHE A 31 10.47 1.37 4.91
C PHE A 31 10.52 1.97 6.31
N VAL A 32 10.16 1.15 7.29
CA VAL A 32 10.18 1.48 8.72
C VAL A 32 11.17 0.61 9.46
N TYR A 33 11.53 1.00 10.68
CA TYR A 33 12.50 0.25 11.49
C TYR A 33 11.84 -0.22 12.77
N ILE A 34 11.82 -1.54 12.98
CA ILE A 34 11.24 -2.15 14.17
C ILE A 34 12.36 -2.69 15.04
N ARG A 35 12.30 -2.39 16.34
CA ARG A 35 13.20 -2.96 17.33
C ARG A 35 12.93 -4.46 17.48
N ASP A 36 13.95 -5.27 17.28
CA ASP A 36 13.88 -6.72 17.41
C ASP A 36 14.06 -7.18 18.87
N GLY A 37 13.95 -8.50 19.11
CA GLY A 37 14.16 -9.10 20.43
C GLY A 37 15.57 -8.93 20.99
N CYS A 38 16.55 -8.57 20.15
CA CYS A 38 17.95 -8.33 20.50
C CYS A 38 18.28 -6.83 20.64
N VAL A 39 17.26 -5.95 20.63
CA VAL A 39 17.41 -4.49 20.79
C VAL A 39 18.04 -3.80 19.57
N GLU A 40 18.10 -4.47 18.42
CA GLU A 40 18.51 -3.87 17.15
C GLU A 40 17.31 -3.46 16.30
N TYR A 41 17.49 -2.44 15.45
CA TYR A 41 16.44 -2.00 14.54
C TYR A 41 16.55 -2.69 13.17
N LYS A 42 15.48 -3.35 12.75
CA LYS A 42 15.41 -4.06 11.46
C LYS A 42 14.44 -3.36 10.52
N LYS A 43 14.84 -3.24 9.26
CA LYS A 43 14.05 -2.60 8.20
C LYS A 43 12.90 -3.51 7.77
N CYS A 44 11.68 -2.99 7.75
CA CYS A 44 10.47 -3.68 7.33
C CYS A 44 9.70 -2.83 6.32
N LYS A 45 9.03 -3.45 5.35
CA LYS A 45 8.17 -2.72 4.40
C LYS A 45 6.76 -2.62 4.97
N ALA A 46 6.27 -1.38 5.14
CA ALA A 46 4.97 -1.08 5.67
C ALA A 46 4.03 -0.48 4.60
N ILE A 47 2.75 -0.80 4.72
CA ILE A 47 1.67 -0.01 4.11
C ILE A 47 1.03 0.88 5.17
N LEU A 48 0.67 2.10 4.78
CA LEU A 48 0.11 3.11 5.66
C LEU A 48 -1.39 3.26 5.37
N ASP A 49 -2.20 3.01 6.39
CA ASP A 49 -3.66 2.97 6.24
C ASP A 49 -4.34 3.83 7.31
N SER A 50 -4.82 5.01 6.89
CA SER A 50 -5.58 5.91 7.75
C SER A 50 -6.99 5.41 8.09
N ALA A 51 -7.48 4.35 7.43
CA ALA A 51 -8.79 3.77 7.66
C ALA A 51 -8.76 2.54 8.58
N SER A 52 -7.57 2.08 8.99
CA SER A 52 -7.41 0.98 9.94
C SER A 52 -7.26 1.49 11.37
N GLN A 53 -8.08 1.01 12.31
CA GLN A 53 -7.97 1.41 13.73
C GLN A 53 -6.73 0.83 14.42
N ALA A 54 -6.32 -0.39 14.03
CA ALA A 54 -5.19 -1.11 14.60
C ALA A 54 -4.03 -1.16 13.61
N SER A 55 -2.83 -1.42 14.15
CA SER A 55 -1.65 -1.75 13.34
C SER A 55 -1.43 -3.27 13.35
N PHE A 56 -0.90 -3.80 12.26
CA PHE A 56 -0.71 -5.23 12.07
C PHE A 56 0.72 -5.55 11.67
N ILE A 57 1.19 -6.74 12.07
CA ILE A 57 2.47 -7.31 11.63
C ILE A 57 2.24 -8.74 11.14
N THR A 58 2.94 -9.13 10.08
CA THR A 58 2.85 -10.52 9.62
C THR A 58 3.51 -11.48 10.62
N ASN A 59 3.00 -12.70 10.71
CA ASN A 59 3.57 -13.76 11.53
C ASN A 59 5.04 -14.05 11.15
N ASN A 60 5.35 -13.99 9.85
CA ASN A 60 6.70 -14.15 9.34
C ASN A 60 7.64 -13.03 9.85
N CYS A 61 7.22 -11.77 9.73
CA CYS A 61 8.02 -10.64 10.20
C CYS A 61 8.24 -10.70 11.72
N ALA A 62 7.17 -10.94 12.51
CA ALA A 62 7.29 -11.07 13.96
C ALA A 62 8.24 -12.20 14.40
N ASN A 63 8.26 -13.32 13.65
CA ASN A 63 9.22 -14.41 13.87
C ASN A 63 10.66 -14.02 13.54
N LEU A 64 10.89 -13.40 12.38
CA LEU A 64 12.22 -12.96 11.95
C LEU A 64 12.82 -11.93 12.90
N LEU A 65 11.98 -11.08 13.49
CA LEU A 65 12.36 -10.09 14.50
C LEU A 65 12.50 -10.69 15.92
N GLY A 66 12.18 -11.96 16.13
CA GLY A 66 12.24 -12.60 17.45
C GLY A 66 11.38 -11.91 18.52
N LEU A 67 10.25 -11.31 18.13
CA LEU A 67 9.43 -10.52 19.05
C LEU A 67 8.70 -11.40 20.07
N LYS A 68 8.66 -10.94 21.32
CA LYS A 68 7.88 -11.59 22.38
C LYS A 68 6.39 -11.44 22.10
N ARG A 69 5.68 -12.57 22.07
CA ARG A 69 4.26 -12.66 21.74
C ARG A 69 3.40 -12.74 22.99
N ASN A 70 2.26 -12.05 22.97
CA ASN A 70 1.22 -12.13 23.99
C ASN A 70 -0.02 -12.77 23.39
N LYS A 71 -0.67 -13.68 24.13
CA LYS A 71 -1.94 -14.27 23.73
C LYS A 71 -3.08 -13.29 23.95
N ILE A 72 -3.95 -13.16 22.96
CA ILE A 72 -5.15 -12.32 23.00
C ILE A 72 -6.31 -13.02 22.32
N ASN A 73 -7.49 -12.42 22.36
CA ASN A 73 -8.68 -12.89 21.68
C ASN A 73 -9.52 -11.70 21.22
N ILE A 74 -9.06 -11.01 20.17
CA ILE A 74 -9.67 -9.77 19.69
C ILE A 74 -10.37 -10.02 18.35
N PRO A 75 -11.68 -9.78 18.24
CA PRO A 75 -12.36 -9.79 16.95
C PRO A 75 -11.95 -8.56 16.14
N VAL A 76 -11.64 -8.78 14.87
CA VAL A 76 -11.26 -7.74 13.92
C VAL A 76 -12.23 -7.79 12.75
N GLY A 77 -12.86 -6.64 12.47
CA GLY A 77 -13.79 -6.46 11.37
C GLY A 77 -13.10 -6.01 10.09
N GLY A 78 -13.65 -6.45 8.96
CA GLY A 78 -13.29 -6.03 7.61
C GLY A 78 -14.52 -5.60 6.81
N LEU A 79 -14.34 -5.38 5.51
CA LEU A 79 -15.44 -5.02 4.63
C LEU A 79 -16.46 -6.15 4.47
N ASN A 80 -17.71 -5.79 4.16
CA ASN A 80 -18.81 -6.72 3.94
C ASN A 80 -19.13 -7.62 5.16
N GLY A 81 -18.92 -7.12 6.38
CA GLY A 81 -19.18 -7.86 7.61
C GLY A 81 -18.21 -9.02 7.86
N ALA A 82 -17.10 -9.09 7.09
CA ALA A 82 -16.05 -10.06 7.34
C ALA A 82 -15.49 -9.85 8.76
N THR A 83 -15.35 -10.93 9.51
CA THR A 83 -14.74 -10.89 10.85
C THR A 83 -13.71 -12.00 10.96
N ALA A 84 -12.63 -11.71 11.67
CA ALA A 84 -11.60 -12.69 12.02
C ALA A 84 -11.15 -12.45 13.46
N THR A 85 -10.76 -13.50 14.15
CA THR A 85 -10.23 -13.38 15.51
C THR A 85 -8.72 -13.39 15.48
N VAL A 86 -8.08 -12.35 16.02
CA VAL A 86 -6.64 -12.31 16.21
C VAL A 86 -6.29 -12.89 17.58
N GLY A 87 -5.44 -13.92 17.56
CA GLY A 87 -5.03 -14.66 18.76
C GLY A 87 -3.71 -14.21 19.40
N GLN A 88 -2.95 -13.33 18.73
CA GLN A 88 -1.62 -12.93 19.18
C GLN A 88 -1.33 -11.47 18.86
N GLN A 89 -0.59 -10.81 19.76
CA GLN A 89 -0.05 -9.47 19.56
C GLN A 89 1.39 -9.38 20.04
N VAL A 90 2.07 -8.31 19.62
CA VAL A 90 3.42 -7.94 20.08
C VAL A 90 3.45 -6.46 20.45
N ASN A 91 4.30 -6.11 21.40
CA ASN A 91 4.66 -4.73 21.72
C ASN A 91 6.14 -4.53 21.36
N THR A 92 6.45 -3.45 20.66
CA THR A 92 7.82 -3.13 20.22
C THR A 92 7.95 -1.61 19.99
N VAL A 93 9.10 -1.17 19.48
CA VAL A 93 9.41 0.21 19.15
C VAL A 93 9.52 0.36 17.62
N LEU A 94 8.74 1.29 17.09
CA LEU A 94 8.82 1.78 15.72
C LEU A 94 9.75 2.99 15.66
N SER A 95 10.62 3.05 14.65
CA SER A 95 11.50 4.18 14.45
C SER A 95 11.73 4.53 12.97
N SER A 96 12.10 5.80 12.72
CA SER A 96 12.70 6.23 11.46
C SER A 96 14.16 5.77 11.36
N LYS A 97 14.74 5.78 10.15
CA LYS A 97 16.13 5.33 9.92
C LYS A 97 17.17 6.02 10.81
N ASN A 98 16.93 7.28 11.13
CA ASN A 98 17.83 8.18 11.87
C ASN A 98 17.37 8.42 13.31
N ASN A 99 16.36 7.70 13.80
CA ASN A 99 15.76 7.88 15.13
C ASN A 99 15.19 9.29 15.41
N GLU A 100 14.93 10.10 14.39
CA GLU A 100 14.18 11.37 14.54
C GLU A 100 12.73 11.14 15.00
N PHE A 101 12.19 9.95 14.70
CA PHE A 101 10.91 9.49 15.21
C PHE A 101 11.10 8.15 15.90
N VAL A 102 10.52 8.03 17.09
CA VAL A 102 10.51 6.81 17.91
C VAL A 102 9.17 6.73 18.61
N MET A 103 8.52 5.58 18.56
CA MET A 103 7.19 5.36 19.15
C MET A 103 7.03 3.91 19.61
N ASP A 104 6.55 3.72 20.83
CA ASP A 104 6.04 2.42 21.27
C ASP A 104 4.78 2.07 20.48
N ILE A 105 4.76 0.85 19.92
CA ILE A 105 3.67 0.39 19.07
C ILE A 105 3.25 -1.03 19.44
N GLU A 106 1.94 -1.23 19.42
CA GLU A 106 1.30 -2.55 19.51
C GLU A 106 0.93 -3.00 18.10
N PHE A 107 1.25 -4.26 17.79
CA PHE A 107 0.82 -4.90 16.56
C PHE A 107 0.00 -6.16 16.83
N LEU A 108 -1.14 -6.26 16.16
CA LEU A 108 -1.89 -7.50 16.01
C LEU A 108 -1.17 -8.40 14.99
N ILE A 109 -0.89 -9.67 15.36
CA ILE A 109 -0.19 -10.60 14.47
C ILE A 109 -1.21 -11.27 13.54
N VAL A 110 -0.96 -11.18 12.24
CA VAL A 110 -1.78 -11.82 11.20
C VAL A 110 -0.89 -12.68 10.29
N PRO A 111 -1.40 -13.77 9.67
CA PRO A 111 -0.58 -14.58 8.78
C PRO A 111 -0.19 -13.80 7.51
N LYS A 112 -1.03 -12.88 7.05
CA LYS A 112 -0.82 -12.06 5.85
C LYS A 112 -1.60 -10.75 5.96
N ILE A 113 -1.03 -9.66 5.44
CA ILE A 113 -1.68 -8.35 5.31
C ILE A 113 -2.28 -8.19 3.91
N THR A 114 -1.49 -8.47 2.89
CA THR A 114 -1.89 -8.40 1.48
C THR A 114 -1.00 -9.29 0.62
N ASP A 115 -1.40 -9.49 -0.64
CA ASP A 115 -0.54 -9.99 -1.70
C ASP A 115 0.62 -9.03 -2.01
N LEU A 116 1.38 -9.31 -3.06
CA LEU A 116 2.38 -8.36 -3.54
C LEU A 116 1.73 -6.99 -3.79
N THR A 117 2.41 -5.96 -3.31
CA THR A 117 1.93 -4.58 -3.35
C THR A 117 3.04 -3.67 -3.90
N PRO A 118 2.84 -3.06 -5.08
CA PRO A 118 1.74 -3.32 -6.02
C PRO A 118 1.72 -4.77 -6.53
N SER A 119 0.58 -5.25 -7.04
CA SER A 119 0.47 -6.64 -7.54
C SER A 119 1.25 -6.89 -8.83
N GLN A 120 1.55 -5.82 -9.56
CA GLN A 120 2.35 -5.80 -10.77
C GLN A 120 3.15 -4.51 -10.78
N GLN A 121 4.28 -4.53 -11.49
CA GLN A 121 5.11 -3.34 -11.62
C GLN A 121 4.31 -2.19 -12.23
N ILE A 122 4.53 -1.00 -11.69
CA ILE A 122 3.91 0.23 -12.16
C ILE A 122 4.95 0.99 -12.97
N ASP A 123 4.58 1.41 -14.19
CA ASP A 123 5.41 2.29 -14.98
C ASP A 123 5.38 3.71 -14.38
N VAL A 124 6.51 4.13 -13.86
CA VAL A 124 6.71 5.44 -13.22
C VAL A 124 7.70 6.32 -13.99
N THR A 125 8.05 5.96 -15.23
CA THR A 125 9.03 6.68 -16.05
C THR A 125 8.68 8.17 -16.25
N ASN A 126 7.39 8.49 -16.28
CA ASN A 126 6.90 9.87 -16.44
C ASN A 126 6.76 10.64 -15.12
N ILE A 127 7.07 10.03 -13.96
CA ILE A 127 7.06 10.71 -12.67
C ILE A 127 8.42 11.37 -12.45
N GLN A 128 8.47 12.69 -12.61
CA GLN A 128 9.69 13.46 -12.36
C GLN A 128 9.77 13.87 -10.88
N LEU A 129 10.58 13.14 -10.12
CA LEU A 129 10.81 13.44 -8.71
C LEU A 129 11.79 14.61 -8.53
N PRO A 130 11.53 15.55 -7.60
CA PRO A 130 12.47 16.61 -7.26
C PRO A 130 13.82 16.05 -6.79
N LYS A 131 14.91 16.75 -7.09
CA LYS A 131 16.24 16.38 -6.58
C LYS A 131 16.32 16.58 -5.07
N GLY A 132 17.09 15.73 -4.39
CA GLY A 132 17.41 15.88 -2.97
C GLY A 132 16.33 15.43 -2.00
N ILE A 133 15.22 14.84 -2.48
CA ILE A 133 14.24 14.21 -1.59
C ILE A 133 14.65 12.78 -1.25
N THR A 134 14.26 12.31 -0.06
CA THR A 134 14.32 10.90 0.31
C THR A 134 12.92 10.32 0.26
N LEU A 135 12.70 9.27 -0.53
CA LEU A 135 11.43 8.55 -0.56
C LEU A 135 11.31 7.64 0.66
N ALA A 136 10.09 7.52 1.18
CA ALA A 136 9.78 6.57 2.24
C ALA A 136 9.92 5.13 1.77
N ASP A 137 9.54 4.85 0.52
CA ASP A 137 9.80 3.59 -0.16
C ASP A 137 10.36 3.88 -1.56
N PRO A 138 11.68 3.71 -1.79
CA PRO A 138 12.28 3.86 -3.12
C PRO A 138 11.78 2.84 -4.16
N GLN A 139 11.12 1.76 -3.72
CA GLN A 139 10.63 0.65 -4.55
C GLN A 139 9.09 0.59 -4.54
N TYR A 140 8.41 1.73 -4.32
CA TYR A 140 6.94 1.83 -4.23
C TYR A 140 6.19 1.31 -5.48
N PHE A 141 6.88 1.21 -6.61
CA PHE A 141 6.35 0.78 -7.90
C PHE A 141 6.64 -0.70 -8.21
N GLU A 142 7.41 -1.41 -7.37
CA GLU A 142 7.83 -2.79 -7.58
C GLU A 142 7.01 -3.77 -6.73
N PRO A 143 6.53 -4.90 -7.31
CA PRO A 143 5.82 -5.91 -6.55
C PRO A 143 6.64 -6.48 -5.42
N SER A 144 6.14 -6.34 -4.20
CA SER A 144 6.86 -6.77 -3.00
C SER A 144 5.88 -7.10 -1.87
N LYS A 145 6.34 -7.94 -0.94
CA LYS A 145 5.55 -8.30 0.24
C LYS A 145 5.49 -7.12 1.22
N ILE A 146 4.37 -7.02 1.93
CA ILE A 146 4.18 -6.07 3.02
C ILE A 146 4.31 -6.82 4.35
N ASP A 147 5.20 -6.34 5.21
CA ASP A 147 5.45 -6.91 6.53
C ASP A 147 4.51 -6.32 7.59
N ILE A 148 4.16 -5.03 7.44
CA ILE A 148 3.48 -4.22 8.46
C ILE A 148 2.36 -3.37 7.83
N LEU A 149 1.25 -3.22 8.56
CA LEU A 149 0.24 -2.21 8.30
C LEU A 149 0.24 -1.23 9.47
N LEU A 150 0.45 0.05 9.19
CA LEU A 150 0.34 1.12 10.18
C LEU A 150 -1.05 1.72 10.13
N GLY A 151 -1.79 1.60 11.23
CA GLY A 151 -3.14 2.13 11.37
C GLY A 151 -3.18 3.66 11.57
N ALA A 152 -4.40 4.18 11.67
CA ALA A 152 -4.73 5.60 11.68
C ALA A 152 -3.96 6.42 12.72
N LYS A 153 -3.84 5.92 13.96
CA LYS A 153 -3.07 6.61 15.00
C LYS A 153 -1.64 6.89 14.53
N THR A 154 -0.92 5.84 14.15
CA THR A 154 0.47 5.97 13.69
C THR A 154 0.54 6.75 12.37
N PHE A 155 -0.41 6.54 11.47
CA PHE A 155 -0.49 7.27 10.20
C PHE A 155 -0.45 8.78 10.41
N PHE A 156 -1.28 9.33 11.30
CA PHE A 156 -1.35 10.77 11.51
C PHE A 156 -0.17 11.32 12.32
N GLU A 157 0.38 10.53 13.24
CA GLU A 157 1.55 10.91 14.05
C GLU A 157 2.84 11.07 13.22
N ILE A 158 2.97 10.32 12.12
CA ILE A 158 4.20 10.33 11.32
C ILE A 158 4.24 11.43 10.25
N LEU A 159 3.11 12.10 10.00
CA LEU A 159 3.02 13.13 8.96
C LEU A 159 3.86 14.34 9.37
N LYS A 160 4.68 14.83 8.43
CA LYS A 160 5.41 16.09 8.59
C LYS A 160 4.70 17.19 7.80
N GLN A 161 5.00 18.43 8.18
CA GLN A 161 4.69 19.57 7.34
C GLN A 161 5.37 19.40 5.97
N ASN A 162 4.69 19.89 4.94
CA ASN A 162 5.06 19.87 3.52
C ASN A 162 4.44 18.75 2.68
N GLN A 163 3.96 19.16 1.51
CA GLN A 163 3.53 18.31 0.42
C GLN A 163 4.11 18.86 -0.88
N ILE A 164 4.51 17.98 -1.80
CA ILE A 164 4.99 18.39 -3.12
C ILE A 164 4.05 17.79 -4.16
N ARG A 165 3.34 18.65 -4.88
CA ARG A 165 2.48 18.26 -6.00
C ARG A 165 3.34 18.09 -7.25
N ILE A 166 3.48 16.85 -7.75
CA ILE A 166 4.26 16.57 -8.97
C ILE A 166 3.39 16.75 -10.22
N SER A 167 2.12 16.39 -10.11
CA SER A 167 1.09 16.60 -11.13
C SER A 167 -0.28 16.67 -10.46
N GLU A 168 -1.35 16.91 -11.23
CA GLU A 168 -2.73 16.84 -10.71
C GLU A 168 -3.03 15.49 -10.02
N GLU A 169 -2.41 14.41 -10.52
CA GLU A 169 -2.63 13.05 -10.06
C GLU A 169 -1.63 12.57 -9.01
N ILE A 170 -0.44 13.16 -8.91
CA ILE A 170 0.65 12.66 -8.05
C ILE A 170 1.00 13.69 -6.97
N LEU A 171 1.09 13.20 -5.73
CA LEU A 171 1.43 13.98 -4.54
C LEU A 171 2.54 13.26 -3.76
N LEU A 172 3.50 14.03 -3.27
CA LEU A 172 4.47 13.58 -2.29
C LEU A 172 4.09 14.13 -0.92
N GLN A 173 3.85 13.25 0.05
CA GLN A 173 3.57 13.65 1.43
C GLN A 173 4.83 13.44 2.29
N ASN A 174 5.33 14.49 2.92
CA ASN A 174 6.48 14.39 3.81
C ASN A 174 6.12 13.64 5.09
N THR A 175 6.98 12.73 5.55
CA THR A 175 6.81 11.99 6.81
C THR A 175 8.15 11.80 7.50
N TYR A 176 8.15 11.29 8.73
CA TYR A 176 9.40 10.89 9.40
C TYR A 176 10.14 9.73 8.72
N PHE A 177 9.51 9.00 7.79
CA PHE A 177 10.15 7.94 7.02
C PHE A 177 10.68 8.40 5.66
N GLY A 178 10.40 9.65 5.27
CA GLY A 178 10.64 10.19 3.93
C GLY A 178 9.33 10.57 3.23
N TYR A 179 9.43 10.96 1.96
CA TYR A 179 8.26 11.30 1.15
C TYR A 179 7.52 10.05 0.70
N LEU A 180 6.25 9.92 1.11
CA LEU A 180 5.31 8.95 0.53
C LEU A 180 4.93 9.41 -0.86
N VAL A 181 4.94 8.50 -1.84
CA VAL A 181 4.39 8.76 -3.18
C VAL A 181 2.95 8.27 -3.21
N THR A 182 2.01 9.18 -3.44
CA THR A 182 0.58 8.86 -3.50
C THR A 182 -0.02 9.44 -4.77
N GLY A 183 -1.16 8.89 -5.20
CA GLY A 183 -1.84 9.36 -6.40
C GLY A 183 -2.26 8.27 -7.35
N SER A 184 -2.42 8.62 -8.63
CA SER A 184 -2.79 7.67 -9.67
C SER A 184 -1.92 7.78 -10.92
N VAL A 185 -1.71 6.65 -11.60
CA VAL A 185 -1.06 6.62 -12.92
C VAL A 185 -1.95 5.92 -13.94
N GLN A 186 -1.81 6.31 -15.21
CA GLN A 186 -2.50 5.65 -16.31
C GLN A 186 -1.88 4.28 -16.58
N SER A 187 -2.74 3.29 -16.81
CA SER A 187 -2.41 1.90 -17.03
C SER A 187 -3.26 1.35 -18.18
N SER A 188 -2.61 0.59 -19.05
CA SER A 188 -3.27 -0.17 -20.13
C SER A 188 -3.81 -1.52 -19.65
N SER A 189 -3.44 -1.99 -18.45
CA SER A 189 -3.92 -3.28 -17.90
C SER A 189 -5.20 -3.15 -17.08
N LYS A 190 -5.94 -4.27 -16.99
CA LYS A 190 -7.19 -4.45 -16.23
C LYS A 190 -7.10 -3.92 -14.78
N LYS A 191 -8.12 -3.17 -14.37
CA LYS A 191 -8.29 -2.52 -13.07
C LYS A 191 -8.54 -3.59 -12.02
N LEU A 192 -7.57 -3.80 -11.16
CA LEU A 192 -7.78 -4.52 -9.92
C LEU A 192 -7.96 -3.49 -8.80
N VAL A 193 -9.17 -3.40 -8.25
CA VAL A 193 -9.39 -2.65 -7.01
C VAL A 193 -8.95 -3.54 -5.85
N VAL A 194 -7.73 -3.32 -5.37
CA VAL A 194 -7.25 -3.96 -4.16
C VAL A 194 -7.64 -3.07 -2.98
N ILE A 195 -8.47 -3.62 -2.10
CA ILE A 195 -8.83 -2.98 -0.85
C ILE A 195 -7.97 -3.63 0.24
N TYR A 196 -7.26 -2.81 1.00
CA TYR A 196 -6.32 -3.26 2.04
C TYR A 196 -6.95 -3.33 3.45
N LEU A 197 -8.24 -3.04 3.55
CA LEU A 197 -9.04 -3.40 4.72
C LEU A 197 -9.18 -4.91 4.74
N LEU A 198 -8.30 -5.56 5.51
CA LEU A 198 -8.33 -6.97 5.92
C LEU A 198 -9.17 -7.84 4.97
N LYS A 199 -8.64 -8.11 3.77
CA LYS A 199 -9.14 -9.26 3.03
C LYS A 199 -8.90 -10.46 3.91
N THR A 200 -10.02 -11.03 4.33
CA THR A 200 -10.19 -12.00 5.39
C THR A 200 -9.08 -13.04 5.37
N LEU A 201 -8.48 -13.25 6.53
CA LEU A 201 -7.64 -14.38 6.84
C LEU A 201 -8.47 -15.64 6.59
N ALA A 202 -8.23 -16.29 5.46
CA ALA A 202 -8.60 -17.67 5.18
C ALA A 202 -7.31 -18.45 4.97
#